data_AF-A0A1Q7VQH5-F1
#
_entry.id   AF-A0A1Q7VQH5-F1
#
_cell.length_a   1.000
_cell.length_b   1.000
_cell.length_c   1.000
_cell.angle_alpha   90.00
_cell.angle_beta   90.00
_cell.angle_gamma   90.00
#
_symmetry.space_group_name_H-M   'P 1'
#
loop_
_entity.id
_entity.type
_entity.pdbx_description
1 polymer ?
#
loop_
_entity_poly.entity_id
_entity_poly.type
_entity_poly.pdbx_seq_one_letter_code
_entity_poly.pdbx_strand_id
1 'polypeptide(L)'
;MPMFRRRRSATPAPAPGPSPMRPSRRSTEELAAAEAHLSEFARTRLGVEAFIEPRTAVTDTTVVFVAATGEWTRRRVRSPQQAHAMARALGIPAYDAGVVGYPQRMRDWTRKRAEEDRRRLDGG
;
A
#
# COMPACT_ATOMS: atom_id res chain seq x y z
N MET A 1 63.52 -23.97 -18.61
CA MET A 1 62.17 -23.40 -18.77
C MET A 1 61.35 -23.64 -17.50
N PRO A 2 61.17 -22.66 -16.59
CA PRO A 2 60.31 -22.86 -15.43
C PRO A 2 58.84 -22.57 -15.76
N MET A 3 57.95 -23.47 -15.35
CA MET A 3 56.51 -23.41 -15.59
C MET A 3 55.82 -22.62 -14.48
N PHE A 4 55.28 -21.44 -14.79
CA PHE A 4 54.49 -20.64 -13.84
C PHE A 4 53.07 -21.20 -13.71
N ARG A 5 52.75 -21.79 -12.54
CA ARG A 5 51.41 -22.23 -12.20
C ARG A 5 50.59 -21.03 -11.69
N ARG A 6 49.71 -20.51 -12.54
CA ARG A 6 48.75 -19.45 -12.19
C ARG A 6 47.77 -19.96 -11.13
N ARG A 7 47.84 -19.41 -9.91
CA ARG A 7 46.83 -19.63 -8.86
C ARG A 7 45.53 -18.93 -9.31
N ARG A 8 44.44 -19.68 -9.48
CA ARG A 8 43.11 -19.11 -9.69
C ARG A 8 42.63 -18.51 -8.37
N SER A 9 42.43 -17.19 -8.35
CA SER A 9 41.75 -16.48 -7.26
C SER A 9 40.30 -16.95 -7.22
N ALA A 10 39.85 -17.49 -6.09
CA ALA A 10 38.45 -17.79 -5.86
C ALA A 10 37.70 -16.47 -5.59
N THR A 11 36.65 -16.20 -6.35
CA THR A 11 35.73 -15.08 -6.09
C THR A 11 34.94 -15.37 -4.82
N PRO A 12 34.91 -14.47 -3.81
CA PRO A 12 34.04 -14.66 -2.65
C PRO A 12 32.57 -14.57 -3.09
N ALA A 13 31.74 -15.49 -2.57
CA ALA A 13 30.30 -15.48 -2.79
C ALA A 13 29.69 -14.16 -2.28
N PRO A 14 28.66 -13.60 -2.95
CA PRO A 14 27.98 -12.41 -2.46
C PRO A 14 27.32 -12.69 -1.11
N ALA A 15 27.48 -11.78 -0.15
CA ALA A 15 26.82 -11.84 1.13
C ALA A 15 25.29 -11.94 0.94
N PRO A 16 24.57 -12.73 1.77
CA PRO A 16 23.12 -12.74 1.72
C PRO A 16 22.60 -11.31 1.97
N GLY A 17 21.75 -10.82 1.07
CA GLY A 17 21.09 -9.52 1.22
C GLY A 17 20.32 -9.45 2.56
N PRO A 18 20.00 -8.23 3.04
CA PRO A 18 19.35 -8.06 4.34
C PRO A 18 18.08 -8.92 4.40
N SER A 19 18.03 -9.83 5.37
CA SER A 19 16.85 -10.65 5.63
C SER A 19 15.68 -9.71 5.96
N PRO A 20 14.47 -9.93 5.40
CA PRO A 20 13.33 -9.09 5.73
C PRO A 20 13.07 -9.23 7.23
N MET A 21 13.26 -8.12 7.96
CA MET A 21 13.08 -8.07 9.40
C MET A 21 11.64 -8.49 9.71
N ARG A 22 11.48 -9.51 10.56
CA ARG A 22 10.14 -9.96 10.95
C ARG A 22 9.42 -8.78 11.61
N PRO A 23 8.18 -8.46 11.20
CA PRO A 23 7.46 -7.34 11.79
C PRO A 23 7.28 -7.56 13.29
N SER A 24 7.34 -6.47 14.05
CA SER A 24 7.05 -6.50 15.48
C SER A 24 5.61 -6.97 15.74
N ARG A 25 5.30 -7.42 16.96
CA ARG A 25 3.91 -7.76 17.34
C ARG A 25 2.97 -6.57 17.12
N ARG A 26 3.38 -5.38 17.57
CA ARG A 26 2.62 -4.14 17.36
C ARG A 26 2.37 -3.87 15.86
N SER A 27 3.39 -4.01 15.02
CA SER A 27 3.24 -3.85 13.57
C SER A 27 2.29 -4.89 12.96
N THR A 28 2.25 -6.09 13.52
CA THR A 28 1.32 -7.14 13.08
C THR A 28 -0.13 -6.79 13.45
N GLU A 29 -0.34 -6.26 14.66
CA GLU A 29 -1.66 -5.79 15.13
C GLU A 29 -2.16 -4.60 14.30
N GLU A 30 -1.29 -3.65 13.97
CA GLU A 30 -1.60 -2.51 13.09
C GLU A 30 -2.02 -2.97 11.69
N LEU A 31 -1.32 -3.95 11.12
CA LEU A 31 -1.67 -4.54 9.82
C LEU A 31 -3.01 -5.28 9.87
N ALA A 32 -3.28 -6.02 10.95
CA ALA A 32 -4.56 -6.71 11.13
C ALA A 32 -5.72 -5.72 11.30
N ALA A 33 -5.53 -4.64 12.07
CA ALA A 33 -6.53 -3.58 12.23
C ALA A 33 -6.77 -2.84 10.90
N ALA A 34 -5.73 -2.62 10.11
CA ALA A 34 -5.83 -2.06 8.76
C ALA A 34 -6.69 -2.95 7.85
N GLU A 35 -6.42 -4.25 7.82
CA GLU A 35 -7.18 -5.22 7.01
C GLU A 35 -8.65 -5.30 7.42
N ALA A 36 -8.93 -5.32 8.73
CA ALA A 36 -10.29 -5.29 9.26
C ALA A 36 -11.03 -4.02 8.84
N HIS A 37 -10.37 -2.86 8.95
CA HIS A 37 -10.95 -1.58 8.55
C HIS A 37 -11.26 -1.51 7.04
N LEU A 38 -10.35 -1.99 6.19
CA LEU A 38 -10.55 -2.03 4.75
C LEU A 38 -11.69 -2.97 4.37
N SER A 39 -11.77 -4.13 5.03
CA SER A 39 -12.84 -5.10 4.82
C SER A 39 -14.20 -4.51 5.20
N GLU A 40 -14.27 -3.83 6.34
CA GLU A 40 -15.50 -3.15 6.79
C GLU A 40 -15.90 -2.02 5.84
N PHE A 41 -14.94 -1.22 5.37
CA PHE A 41 -15.19 -0.18 4.39
C PHE A 41 -15.77 -0.75 3.09
N ALA A 42 -15.18 -1.82 2.57
CA ALA A 42 -15.67 -2.48 1.35
C ALA A 42 -17.06 -3.12 1.52
N ARG A 43 -17.42 -3.57 2.73
CA ARG A 43 -18.74 -4.15 3.02
C ARG A 43 -19.84 -3.10 3.18
N THR A 44 -19.48 -1.91 3.66
CA THR A 44 -20.46 -0.86 3.99
C THR A 44 -20.64 0.18 2.89
N ARG A 45 -19.72 0.26 1.93
CA ARG A 45 -19.78 1.19 0.79
C ARG A 45 -19.99 0.42 -0.52
N LEU A 46 -20.72 1.04 -1.45
CA LEU A 46 -20.95 0.50 -2.78
C LEU A 46 -19.89 0.97 -3.78
N GLY A 47 -19.61 0.12 -4.78
CA GLY A 47 -18.70 0.44 -5.89
C GLY A 47 -17.30 0.84 -5.44
N VAL A 48 -16.77 0.12 -4.44
CA VAL A 48 -15.42 0.37 -3.92
C VAL A 48 -14.38 -0.13 -4.92
N GLU A 49 -13.37 0.70 -5.18
CA GLU A 49 -12.20 0.37 -6.00
C GLU A 49 -10.93 0.51 -5.16
N ALA A 50 -9.98 -0.40 -5.33
CA ALA A 50 -8.71 -0.40 -4.62
C ALA A 50 -7.59 0.20 -5.49
N PHE A 51 -6.88 1.19 -4.96
CA PHE A 51 -5.72 1.82 -5.59
C PHE A 51 -4.49 1.49 -4.75
N ILE A 52 -3.59 0.69 -5.30
CA ILE A 52 -2.42 0.16 -4.61
C ILE A 52 -1.24 1.04 -4.93
N GLU A 53 -0.58 1.53 -3.89
CA GLU A 53 0.66 2.28 -3.98
C GLU A 53 1.80 1.31 -3.63
N PRO A 54 2.64 0.92 -4.62
CA PRO A 54 3.73 0.01 -4.37
C PRO A 54 4.75 0.62 -3.40
N ARG A 55 5.50 -0.25 -2.72
CA ARG A 55 6.61 0.18 -1.86
C ARG A 55 7.63 0.93 -2.69
N THR A 56 8.07 2.09 -2.22
CA THR A 56 9.22 2.81 -2.77
C THR A 56 10.41 2.73 -1.82
N ALA A 57 11.52 3.39 -2.16
CA ALA A 57 12.68 3.48 -1.27
C ALA A 57 12.36 4.16 0.07
N VAL A 58 11.35 5.03 0.10
CA VAL A 58 11.02 5.90 1.24
C VAL A 58 9.60 5.72 1.78
N THR A 59 8.74 4.95 1.10
CA THR A 59 7.36 4.69 1.52
C THR A 59 7.04 3.21 1.50
N ASP A 60 6.39 2.74 2.57
CA ASP A 60 5.83 1.38 2.61
C ASP A 60 4.62 1.23 1.68
N THR A 61 4.24 0.00 1.39
CA THR A 61 3.05 -0.27 0.57
C THR A 61 1.79 0.18 1.28
N THR A 62 0.98 0.96 0.58
CA THR A 62 -0.33 1.41 1.04
C THR A 62 -1.40 1.08 0.00
N VAL A 63 -2.63 0.99 0.47
CA VAL A 63 -3.80 0.86 -0.40
C VAL A 63 -4.81 1.92 -0.02
N VAL A 64 -5.42 2.51 -1.05
CA VAL A 64 -6.50 3.47 -0.95
C VAL A 64 -7.77 2.82 -1.48
N PHE A 65 -8.79 2.68 -0.65
CA PHE A 65 -10.12 2.24 -1.10
C PHE A 65 -10.95 3.49 -1.38
N VAL A 66 -11.57 3.55 -2.55
CA VAL A 66 -12.42 4.67 -2.97
C VAL A 66 -13.80 4.14 -3.35
N ALA A 67 -14.81 4.54 -2.60
CA ALA A 67 -16.21 4.23 -2.86
C ALA A 67 -16.75 4.96 -4.10
N ALA A 68 -17.90 4.52 -4.60
CA ALA A 68 -18.60 5.20 -5.70
C ALA A 68 -18.97 6.66 -5.36
N THR A 69 -19.21 6.96 -4.09
CA THR A 69 -19.50 8.32 -3.60
C THR A 69 -18.29 9.25 -3.59
N GLY A 70 -17.08 8.71 -3.80
CA GLY A 70 -15.82 9.44 -3.63
C GLY A 70 -15.25 9.39 -2.21
N GLU A 71 -15.99 8.85 -1.23
CA GLU A 71 -15.45 8.57 0.10
C GLU A 71 -14.26 7.61 -0.03
N TRP A 72 -13.20 7.87 0.73
CA TRP A 72 -11.99 7.07 0.65
C TRP A 72 -11.35 6.83 2.02
N THR A 73 -10.59 5.73 2.12
CA THR A 73 -9.73 5.41 3.26
C THR A 73 -8.38 4.91 2.79
N ARG A 74 -7.32 5.22 3.53
CA ARG A 74 -5.93 4.78 3.22
C ARG A 74 -5.36 4.01 4.40
N ARG A 75 -4.78 2.85 4.11
CA ARG A 75 -4.15 1.98 5.11
C ARG A 75 -2.85 1.37 4.58
N ARG A 76 -1.93 1.08 5.51
CA ARG A 76 -0.71 0.31 5.21
C ARG A 76 -1.05 -1.16 5.07
N VAL A 77 -0.32 -1.83 4.18
CA VAL A 77 -0.44 -3.27 3.91
C VAL A 77 0.95 -3.88 3.86
N ARG A 78 1.04 -5.21 4.02
CA ARG A 78 2.34 -5.89 4.08
C ARG A 78 3.06 -5.89 2.74
N SER A 79 2.30 -6.03 1.65
CA SER A 79 2.83 -6.04 0.29
C SER A 79 1.75 -5.73 -0.74
N PRO A 80 2.12 -5.35 -1.98
CA PRO A 80 1.16 -5.13 -3.06
C PRO A 80 0.35 -6.39 -3.37
N GLN A 81 1.00 -7.57 -3.31
CA GLN A 81 0.34 -8.85 -3.57
C GLN A 81 -0.76 -9.15 -2.54
N GLN A 82 -0.54 -8.80 -1.26
CA GLN A 82 -1.57 -8.95 -0.23
C GLN A 82 -2.75 -8.01 -0.52
N ALA A 83 -2.50 -6.77 -0.93
CA ALA A 83 -3.57 -5.84 -1.28
C ALA A 83 -4.39 -6.34 -2.48
N HIS A 84 -3.74 -6.87 -3.52
CA HIS A 84 -4.45 -7.51 -4.63
C HIS A 84 -5.24 -8.74 -4.20
N ALA A 85 -4.69 -9.58 -3.31
CA ALA A 85 -5.39 -10.75 -2.79
C ALA A 85 -6.64 -10.37 -2.00
N MET A 86 -6.54 -9.35 -1.14
CA MET A 86 -7.66 -8.81 -0.38
C MET A 86 -8.73 -8.21 -1.30
N ALA A 87 -8.34 -7.41 -2.29
CA ALA A 87 -9.29 -6.86 -3.27
C ALA A 87 -10.03 -7.96 -4.03
N ARG A 88 -9.33 -9.02 -4.46
CA ARG A 88 -9.96 -10.20 -5.06
C ARG A 88 -10.91 -10.91 -4.10
N ALA A 89 -10.52 -11.08 -2.84
CA ALA A 89 -11.36 -11.72 -1.82
C ALA A 89 -12.64 -10.91 -1.53
N LEU A 90 -12.56 -9.59 -1.63
CA LEU A 90 -13.69 -8.66 -1.47
C LEU A 90 -14.50 -8.48 -2.78
N GLY A 91 -14.05 -9.04 -3.90
CA GLY A 91 -14.73 -8.90 -5.19
C GLY A 91 -14.67 -7.49 -5.78
N ILE A 92 -13.69 -6.68 -5.38
CA ILE A 92 -13.51 -5.31 -5.86
C ILE A 92 -12.36 -5.19 -6.86
N PRO A 93 -12.45 -4.29 -7.85
CA PRO A 93 -11.35 -4.04 -8.77
C PRO A 93 -10.16 -3.40 -8.04
N ALA A 94 -8.95 -3.74 -8.48
CA ALA A 94 -7.70 -3.21 -7.95
C ALA A 94 -6.79 -2.71 -9.05
N TYR A 95 -6.23 -1.51 -8.85
CA TYR A 95 -5.40 -0.80 -9.81
C TYR A 95 -4.09 -0.33 -9.16
N ASP A 96 -3.05 -0.16 -9.96
CA ASP A 96 -1.82 0.52 -9.53
C ASP A 96 -2.04 2.04 -9.58
N ALA A 97 -1.99 2.70 -8.43
CA ALA A 97 -2.23 4.13 -8.30
C ALA A 97 -1.23 4.98 -9.10
N GLY A 98 0.01 4.50 -9.27
CA GLY A 98 1.04 5.17 -10.06
C GLY A 98 0.80 5.10 -11.57
N VAL A 99 -0.01 4.13 -12.02
CA VAL A 99 -0.36 3.95 -13.43
C VAL A 99 -1.64 4.68 -13.79
N VAL A 100 -2.73 4.45 -13.03
CA VAL A 100 -4.05 5.00 -13.37
C VAL A 100 -4.33 6.35 -12.72
N GLY A 101 -3.59 6.70 -11.66
CA GLY A 101 -3.88 7.87 -10.84
C GLY A 101 -5.13 7.71 -9.97
N TYR A 102 -5.47 8.77 -9.24
CA TYR A 102 -6.65 8.79 -8.37
C TYR A 102 -7.90 9.28 -9.12
N PRO A 103 -9.08 8.70 -8.86
CA PRO A 103 -10.29 9.04 -9.58
C PRO A 103 -10.80 10.43 -9.18
N GLN A 104 -11.45 11.14 -10.09
CA GLN A 104 -11.93 12.51 -9.87
C GLN A 104 -12.87 12.61 -8.65
N ARG A 105 -13.76 11.63 -8.46
CA ARG A 105 -14.68 11.57 -7.31
C ARG A 105 -13.98 11.61 -5.94
N MET A 106 -12.79 11.05 -5.82
CA MET A 106 -11.98 11.12 -4.58
C MET A 106 -11.50 12.55 -4.32
N ARG A 107 -11.10 13.27 -5.38
CA ARG A 107 -10.67 14.66 -5.30
C ARG A 107 -11.82 15.57 -4.91
N ASP A 108 -12.98 15.37 -5.54
CA ASP A 108 -14.19 16.14 -5.26
C ASP A 108 -14.66 15.94 -3.81
N TRP A 109 -14.62 14.69 -3.31
CA TRP A 109 -14.93 14.39 -1.91
C TRP A 109 -13.99 15.11 -0.94
N THR A 110 -12.68 15.07 -1.22
CA THR A 110 -11.67 15.72 -0.37
C THR A 110 -11.86 17.23 -0.33
N ARG A 111 -12.17 17.85 -1.48
CA ARG A 111 -12.49 19.28 -1.56
C ARG A 111 -13.72 19.62 -0.73
N LYS A 112 -14.80 18.86 -0.89
CA LYS A 112 -16.05 19.05 -0.14
C LYS A 112 -15.83 18.94 1.37
N ARG A 113 -15.07 17.94 1.83
CA ARG A 113 -14.73 17.76 3.25
C ARG A 113 -13.89 18.91 3.80
N ALA A 114 -12.91 19.39 3.04
CA ALA A 114 -12.09 20.54 3.45
C ALA A 114 -12.92 21.83 3.57
N GLU A 115 -13.89 22.04 2.68
CA GLU A 115 -14.83 23.17 2.76
C GLU A 115 -15.78 23.05 3.97
N GLU A 116 -16.32 21.86 4.23
CA GLU A 116 -17.14 21.56 5.41
C GLU A 116 -16.37 21.80 6.72
N ASP A 117 -15.14 21.30 6.81
CA ASP A 117 -14.29 21.47 7.98
C ASP A 117 -13.94 22.93 8.21
N ARG A 118 -13.60 23.68 7.15
CA ARG A 118 -13.36 25.13 7.23
C ARG A 118 -14.59 25.87 7.76
N ARG A 119 -15.77 25.59 7.19
CA ARG A 119 -17.03 26.22 7.61
C ARG A 119 -17.38 25.91 9.06
N ARG A 120 -17.06 24.70 9.55
CA ARG A 120 -17.25 24.32 10.95
C ARG A 120 -16.33 25.09 11.90
N LEU A 121 -15.10 25.37 11.48
CA LEU A 121 -14.13 26.11 12.28
C LEU A 121 -14.41 27.62 12.30
N ASP A 122 -14.92 28.18 11.20
CA ASP A 122 -15.26 29.61 11.09
C ASP A 122 -16.61 29.97 11.76
N GLY A 123 -17.41 28.97 12.11
CA GLY A 123 -18.78 29.13 12.63
C GLY A 123 -18.95 28.85 14.13
N GLY A 124 -17.87 28.68 14.88
CA GLY A 124 -17.87 28.48 16.35
C GLY A 124 -17.07 29.55 17.06
#